data_AF-A0A497QEJ7-F1
#
_entry.id   AF-A0A497QEJ7-F1
#
_cell.length_a   1.000
_cell.length_b   1.000
_cell.length_c   1.000
_cell.angle_alpha   90.00
_cell.angle_beta   90.00
_cell.angle_gamma   90.00
#
_symmetry.space_group_name_H-M   'P 1'
#
loop_
_entity.id
_entity.type
_entity.pdbx_description
1 polymer ?
#
loop_
_entity_poly.entity_id
_entity_poly.type
_entity_poly.pdbx_seq_one_letter_code
_entity_poly.pdbx_strand_id
1 'polypeptide(L)'
;MFELANEDRKIAYFSMEIALESDIPTYSGGLGVLAGDTLRSAADLEIPLVAITLCYDKGYFFQEVIQGRQIEREIQWEFSSEFEKLPNIVELRIQDKKFKIGGWLYKVKGETGFEIPVILLDSNIEGNEHWQKNFTHILYDATPFQRVVQEMILGQGGIRMLEELGFSGIETYHMNEGHAAFGVFELLTKFNGNLEEVKKRCI
;
A
#
# COMPACT_ATOMS: atom_id res chain seq x y z
N MET A 1 7.56 9.26 -17.74
CA MET A 1 6.28 9.64 -17.11
C MET A 1 5.43 8.38 -17.15
N PHE A 2 4.98 7.90 -15.99
CA PHE A 2 4.22 6.66 -15.89
C PHE A 2 2.85 6.89 -16.55
N GLU A 3 2.47 6.13 -17.58
CA GLU A 3 1.24 6.39 -18.37
C GLU A 3 -0.04 6.39 -17.52
N LEU A 4 -0.02 5.78 -16.33
CA LEU A 4 -1.14 5.73 -15.38
C LEU A 4 -1.20 6.93 -14.43
N ALA A 5 -0.11 7.68 -14.30
CA ALA A 5 -0.08 8.97 -13.64
C ALA A 5 -0.67 10.04 -14.58
N ASN A 6 -1.90 9.82 -15.03
CA ASN A 6 -2.67 10.89 -15.67
C ASN A 6 -3.11 11.88 -14.59
N GLU A 7 -3.09 13.17 -14.93
CA GLU A 7 -3.41 14.32 -14.06
C GLU A 7 -4.83 14.27 -13.45
N ASP A 8 -5.65 13.31 -13.87
CA ASP A 8 -7.03 13.13 -13.43
C ASP A 8 -7.18 12.39 -12.11
N ARG A 9 -6.17 11.65 -11.59
CA ARG A 9 -6.34 10.95 -10.30
C ARG A 9 -6.50 11.96 -9.17
N LYS A 10 -7.69 11.95 -8.53
CA LYS A 10 -8.08 12.88 -7.47
C LYS A 10 -8.05 12.25 -6.07
N ILE A 11 -8.15 10.93 -6.00
CA ILE A 11 -8.26 10.20 -4.74
C ILE A 11 -7.09 9.25 -4.59
N ALA A 12 -6.37 9.35 -3.47
CA ALA A 12 -5.41 8.37 -3.03
C ALA A 12 -6.03 7.53 -1.90
N TYR A 13 -6.22 6.24 -2.12
CA TYR A 13 -6.84 5.32 -1.17
C TYR A 13 -5.77 4.43 -0.53
N PHE A 14 -5.57 4.59 0.78
CA PHE A 14 -4.58 3.85 1.55
C PHE A 14 -5.26 2.75 2.33
N SER A 15 -4.73 1.53 2.23
CA SER A 15 -5.19 0.40 3.05
C SER A 15 -4.03 -0.52 3.41
N MET A 16 -4.04 -1.04 4.63
CA MET A 16 -3.06 -2.03 5.07
C MET A 16 -3.24 -3.36 4.33
N GLU A 17 -4.47 -3.68 3.92
CA GLU A 17 -4.79 -4.87 3.14
C GLU A 17 -5.78 -4.55 2.02
N ILE A 18 -5.67 -5.26 0.90
CA ILE A 18 -6.57 -5.16 -0.24
C ILE A 18 -6.74 -6.56 -0.83
N ALA A 19 -7.97 -7.03 -0.94
CA ALA A 19 -8.29 -8.24 -1.68
C ALA A 19 -8.26 -7.94 -3.18
N LEU A 20 -7.13 -8.22 -3.83
CA LEU A 20 -6.96 -7.97 -5.26
C LEU A 20 -7.62 -9.08 -6.08
N GLU A 21 -7.22 -10.31 -5.82
CA GLU A 21 -7.80 -11.54 -6.36
C GLU A 21 -7.83 -12.58 -5.25
N SER A 22 -8.63 -13.65 -5.44
CA SER A 22 -8.79 -14.68 -4.41
C SER A 22 -7.52 -15.46 -4.07
N ASP A 23 -6.56 -15.51 -4.98
CA ASP A 23 -5.28 -16.23 -4.87
C ASP A 23 -4.08 -15.31 -4.63
N ILE A 24 -4.29 -13.98 -4.60
CA ILE A 24 -3.27 -13.00 -4.24
C ILE A 24 -3.35 -12.73 -2.73
N PRO A 25 -2.33 -13.12 -1.93
CA PRO A 25 -2.40 -13.09 -0.48
C PRO A 25 -2.08 -11.70 0.11
N THR A 26 -2.77 -10.66 -0.37
CA THR A 26 -2.61 -9.26 0.07
C THR A 26 -3.68 -8.83 1.10
N TYR A 27 -4.42 -9.78 1.66
CA TYR A 27 -5.44 -9.53 2.67
C TYR A 27 -5.66 -10.70 3.64
N SER A 28 -6.28 -10.41 4.78
CA SER A 28 -6.58 -11.38 5.84
C SER A 28 -8.07 -11.51 6.17
N GLY A 29 -8.89 -10.50 5.87
CA GLY A 29 -10.29 -10.51 6.25
C GLY A 29 -11.16 -9.44 5.60
N GLY A 30 -12.21 -9.05 6.33
CA GLY A 30 -13.28 -8.20 5.80
C GLY A 30 -12.85 -6.78 5.43
N LEU A 31 -11.81 -6.23 6.07
CA LEU A 31 -11.28 -4.91 5.74
C LEU A 31 -10.67 -4.90 4.33
N GLY A 32 -9.88 -5.92 4.00
CA GLY A 32 -9.27 -6.10 2.70
C GLY A 32 -10.29 -6.45 1.61
N VAL A 33 -11.30 -7.27 1.93
CA VAL A 33 -12.43 -7.53 1.00
C VAL A 33 -13.17 -6.24 0.69
N LEU A 34 -13.51 -5.44 1.69
CA LEU A 34 -14.15 -4.15 1.49
C LEU A 34 -13.29 -3.21 0.64
N ALA A 35 -11.98 -3.15 0.90
CA ALA A 35 -11.05 -2.36 0.10
C ALA A 35 -11.03 -2.84 -1.36
N GLY A 36 -10.95 -4.15 -1.59
CA GLY A 36 -10.99 -4.76 -2.93
C GLY A 36 -12.29 -4.44 -3.68
N ASP A 37 -13.44 -4.68 -3.06
CA ASP A 37 -14.76 -4.36 -3.61
C ASP A 37 -14.91 -2.86 -3.90
N THR A 38 -14.34 -2.01 -3.04
CA THR A 38 -14.30 -0.55 -3.24
C THR A 38 -13.49 -0.19 -4.49
N LEU A 39 -12.31 -0.79 -4.68
CA LEU A 39 -11.50 -0.54 -5.87
C LEU A 39 -12.16 -1.03 -7.14
N ARG A 40 -12.80 -2.22 -7.11
CA ARG A 40 -13.51 -2.77 -8.26
C ARG A 40 -14.71 -1.91 -8.64
N SER A 41 -15.51 -1.50 -7.65
CA SER A 41 -16.61 -0.57 -7.84
C SER A 41 -16.14 0.78 -8.39
N ALA A 42 -15.02 1.30 -7.87
CA ALA A 42 -14.41 2.52 -8.38
C ALA A 42 -13.94 2.37 -9.83
N ALA A 43 -13.41 1.21 -10.21
CA ALA A 43 -13.02 0.91 -11.57
C ALA A 43 -14.23 0.87 -12.52
N ASP A 44 -15.30 0.17 -12.12
CA ASP A 44 -16.55 0.05 -12.89
C ASP A 44 -17.25 1.41 -13.10
N LEU A 45 -17.13 2.30 -12.12
CA LEU A 45 -17.70 3.65 -12.14
C LEU A 45 -16.73 4.71 -12.68
N GLU A 46 -15.54 4.31 -13.16
CA GLU A 46 -14.50 5.20 -13.69
C GLU A 46 -14.08 6.32 -12.72
N ILE A 47 -14.11 6.04 -11.42
CA ILE A 47 -13.69 6.98 -10.38
C ILE A 47 -12.17 7.13 -10.42
N PRO A 48 -11.63 8.36 -10.52
CA PRO A 48 -10.21 8.57 -10.75
C PRO A 48 -9.39 8.43 -9.46
N LEU A 49 -9.23 7.18 -9.04
CA LEU A 49 -8.57 6.77 -7.80
C LEU A 49 -7.24 6.06 -8.11
N VAL A 50 -6.28 6.21 -7.20
CA VAL A 50 -5.07 5.38 -7.08
C VAL A 50 -5.03 4.78 -5.68
N ALA A 51 -4.72 3.49 -5.58
CA ALA A 51 -4.64 2.79 -4.31
C ALA A 51 -3.20 2.53 -3.88
N ILE A 52 -2.97 2.47 -2.57
CA ILE A 52 -1.67 2.28 -1.96
C ILE A 52 -1.81 1.24 -0.85
N THR A 53 -0.94 0.23 -0.90
CA THR A 53 -0.84 -0.83 0.10
C THR A 53 0.61 -1.31 0.23
N LEU A 54 0.86 -2.33 1.04
CA LEU A 54 2.18 -2.97 1.18
C LEU A 54 2.24 -4.26 0.34
N CYS A 55 3.43 -4.58 -0.15
CA CYS A 55 3.69 -5.80 -0.91
C CYS A 55 4.09 -6.95 0.02
N TYR A 56 3.15 -7.83 0.35
CA TYR A 56 3.35 -8.96 1.26
C TYR A 56 3.81 -10.23 0.52
N ASP A 57 5.07 -10.63 0.66
CA ASP A 57 5.57 -11.87 0.04
C ASP A 57 5.22 -13.15 0.82
N LYS A 58 4.74 -13.03 2.06
CA LYS A 58 4.26 -14.17 2.89
C LYS A 58 2.78 -14.10 3.21
N GLY A 59 2.10 -13.02 2.82
CA GLY A 59 0.70 -12.76 3.14
C GLY A 59 0.42 -12.78 4.64
N TYR A 60 -0.76 -13.29 5.03
CA TYR A 60 -1.14 -13.47 6.43
C TYR A 60 -0.65 -14.82 6.97
N PHE A 61 -1.30 -15.93 6.60
CA PHE A 61 -0.81 -17.30 6.77
C PHE A 61 -1.65 -18.29 5.95
N PHE A 62 -1.10 -19.46 5.67
CA PHE A 62 -1.83 -20.62 5.18
C PHE A 62 -2.33 -21.46 6.36
N GLN A 63 -3.64 -21.66 6.46
CA GLN A 63 -4.25 -22.46 7.52
C GLN A 63 -4.25 -23.95 7.14
N GLU A 64 -3.57 -24.77 7.92
CA GLU A 64 -3.70 -26.23 7.87
C GLU A 64 -4.38 -26.73 9.15
N VAL A 65 -5.36 -27.63 9.03
CA VAL A 65 -6.04 -28.23 10.19
C VAL A 65 -5.59 -29.68 10.35
N ILE A 66 -4.75 -29.93 11.35
CA ILE A 66 -4.28 -31.28 11.71
C ILE A 66 -4.88 -31.68 13.04
N GLN A 67 -5.62 -32.79 13.06
CA GLN A 67 -6.25 -33.33 14.28
C GLN A 67 -7.10 -32.29 15.04
N GLY A 68 -7.83 -31.45 14.31
CA GLY A 68 -8.69 -30.42 14.89
C GLY A 68 -7.94 -29.21 15.48
N ARG A 69 -6.63 -29.10 15.25
CA ARG A 69 -5.81 -27.94 15.61
C ARG A 69 -5.39 -27.19 14.36
N GLN A 70 -5.47 -25.87 14.42
CA GLN A 70 -4.89 -24.99 13.42
C GLN A 70 -3.37 -25.03 13.53
N ILE A 71 -2.72 -25.14 12.38
CA ILE A 71 -1.29 -24.98 12.17
C ILE A 71 -1.15 -23.90 11.10
N GLU A 72 -0.34 -22.89 11.42
CA GLU A 72 -0.07 -21.77 10.54
C GLU A 72 1.21 -22.07 9.76
N ARG A 73 1.12 -21.92 8.43
CA ARG A 73 2.27 -22.03 7.53
C ARG A 73 2.46 -20.74 6.76
N GLU A 74 3.69 -20.50 6.32
CA GLU A 74 3.97 -19.41 5.39
C GLU A 74 3.35 -19.70 4.03
N ILE A 75 2.77 -18.68 3.40
CA ILE A 75 2.33 -18.75 2.01
C ILE A 75 3.59 -18.64 1.14
N GLN A 76 3.76 -19.60 0.23
CA GLN A 76 4.84 -19.58 -0.75
C GLN A 76 4.25 -19.11 -2.08
N TRP A 77 4.54 -17.87 -2.48
CA TRP A 77 4.10 -17.31 -3.75
C TRP A 77 5.12 -16.31 -4.29
N GLU A 78 5.06 -16.03 -5.59
CA GLU A 78 6.02 -15.16 -6.28
C GLU A 78 5.29 -13.94 -6.86
N PHE A 79 5.16 -12.87 -6.07
CA PHE A 79 4.43 -11.66 -6.50
C PHE A 79 4.98 -11.00 -7.77
N SER A 80 6.24 -11.27 -8.14
CA SER A 80 6.84 -10.72 -9.36
C SER A 80 6.26 -11.29 -10.66
N SER A 81 5.49 -12.38 -10.60
CA SER A 81 4.67 -12.85 -11.74
C SER A 81 3.37 -12.06 -11.89
N GLU A 82 2.84 -11.52 -10.79
CA GLU A 82 1.53 -10.85 -10.75
C GLU A 82 1.64 -9.33 -10.89
N PHE A 83 2.76 -8.74 -10.45
CA PHE A 83 2.92 -7.29 -10.37
C PHE A 83 4.04 -6.76 -11.25
N GLU A 84 3.82 -5.58 -11.83
CA GLU A 84 4.84 -4.86 -12.59
C GLU A 84 5.78 -4.10 -11.64
N LYS A 85 7.09 -4.28 -11.79
CA LYS A 85 8.07 -3.58 -10.95
C LYS A 85 8.17 -2.10 -11.33
N LEU A 86 7.99 -1.21 -10.35
CA LEU A 86 8.23 0.21 -10.54
C LEU A 86 9.72 0.53 -10.39
N PRO A 87 10.28 1.43 -11.23
CA PRO A 87 11.69 1.81 -11.15
C PRO A 87 11.97 2.79 -10.01
N ASN A 88 10.93 3.40 -9.45
CA ASN A 88 11.02 4.47 -8.47
C ASN A 88 11.36 3.93 -7.08
N ILE A 89 12.20 4.68 -6.37
CA ILE A 89 12.60 4.39 -4.99
C ILE A 89 12.48 5.69 -4.21
N VAL A 90 11.82 5.63 -3.07
CA VAL A 90 11.75 6.74 -2.10
C VAL A 90 12.54 6.41 -0.85
N GLU A 91 13.09 7.42 -0.19
CA GLU A 91 13.78 7.25 1.09
C GLU A 91 12.88 7.72 2.24
N LEU A 92 12.79 6.90 3.30
CA LEU A 92 12.20 7.26 4.59
C LEU A 92 13.27 7.29 5.66
N ARG A 93 13.09 8.17 6.65
CA ARG A 93 13.91 8.18 7.85
C ARG A 93 13.09 7.67 9.03
N ILE A 94 13.49 6.52 9.55
CA ILE A 94 12.87 5.91 10.72
C ILE A 94 13.94 5.86 11.80
N GLN A 95 13.77 6.65 12.86
CA GLN A 95 14.80 6.92 13.88
C GLN A 95 16.08 7.49 13.24
N ASP A 96 17.22 6.83 13.46
CA ASP A 96 18.54 7.18 12.92
C ASP A 96 18.85 6.48 11.60
N LYS A 97 17.94 5.64 11.10
CA LYS A 97 18.14 4.80 9.92
C LYS A 97 17.40 5.32 8.70
N LYS A 98 17.99 5.11 7.53
CA LYS A 98 17.38 5.38 6.22
C LYS A 98 16.83 4.09 5.64
N PHE A 99 15.60 4.14 5.17
CA PHE A 99 14.88 3.04 4.53
C PHE A 99 14.61 3.40 3.09
N LYS A 100 15.05 2.56 2.16
CA LYS A 100 14.65 2.64 0.76
C LYS A 100 13.38 1.85 0.55
N ILE A 101 12.38 2.45 -0.07
CA ILE A 101 11.10 1.82 -0.35
C ILE A 101 10.89 1.89 -1.87
N GLY A 102 10.72 0.73 -2.49
CA GLY A 102 10.33 0.60 -3.89
C GLY A 102 8.84 0.34 -4.01
N GLY A 103 8.40 0.08 -5.23
CA GLY A 103 6.99 -0.21 -5.49
C GLY A 103 6.80 -1.25 -6.57
N TRP A 104 5.64 -1.88 -6.50
CA TRP A 104 5.07 -2.73 -7.54
C TRP A 104 3.72 -2.16 -7.95
N LEU A 105 3.29 -2.46 -9.17
CA LEU A 105 2.00 -2.06 -9.70
C LEU A 105 1.14 -3.30 -9.98
N TYR A 106 -0.08 -3.26 -9.45
CA TYR A 106 -1.20 -4.06 -9.93
C TYR A 106 -2.28 -3.13 -10.50
N LYS A 107 -3.13 -3.64 -11.39
CA LYS A 107 -4.21 -2.88 -12.00
C LYS A 107 -5.53 -3.58 -11.81
N VAL A 108 -6.42 -2.98 -11.02
CA VAL A 108 -7.82 -3.45 -10.94
C VAL A 108 -8.56 -2.89 -12.15
N LYS A 109 -9.08 -3.78 -12.99
CA LYS A 109 -9.78 -3.40 -14.22
C LYS A 109 -11.28 -3.55 -14.05
N GLY A 110 -12.01 -2.47 -14.32
CA GLY A 110 -13.48 -2.47 -14.33
C GLY A 110 -14.06 -2.98 -15.65
N GLU A 111 -15.37 -3.19 -15.68
CA GLU A 111 -16.12 -3.69 -16.84
C GLU A 111 -16.03 -2.76 -18.06
N THR A 112 -15.86 -1.44 -17.87
CA THR A 112 -15.67 -0.48 -18.96
C THR A 112 -14.26 -0.52 -19.56
N GLY A 113 -13.33 -1.22 -18.90
CA GLY A 113 -11.91 -1.24 -19.21
C GLY A 113 -11.10 -0.17 -18.49
N PHE A 114 -11.72 0.69 -17.69
CA PHE A 114 -11.02 1.64 -16.83
C PHE A 114 -10.20 0.91 -15.76
N GLU A 115 -8.97 1.36 -15.55
CA GLU A 115 -8.01 0.72 -14.64
C GLU A 115 -7.77 1.60 -13.41
N ILE A 116 -7.77 0.99 -12.23
CA ILE A 116 -7.32 1.60 -10.98
C ILE A 116 -5.91 1.06 -10.70
N PRO A 117 -4.87 1.92 -10.69
CA PRO A 117 -3.54 1.51 -10.27
C PRO A 117 -3.51 1.26 -8.76
N VAL A 118 -2.94 0.13 -8.37
CA VAL A 118 -2.62 -0.23 -6.99
C VAL A 118 -1.11 -0.29 -6.85
N ILE A 119 -0.55 0.62 -6.05
CA ILE A 119 0.87 0.70 -5.76
C ILE A 119 1.14 -0.12 -4.48
N LEU A 120 1.92 -1.18 -4.60
CA LEU A 120 2.31 -2.03 -3.48
C LEU A 120 3.74 -1.69 -3.07
N LEU A 121 3.90 -1.10 -1.88
CA LEU A 121 5.19 -0.63 -1.37
C LEU A 121 6.02 -1.80 -0.84
N ASP A 122 7.31 -1.81 -1.16
CA ASP A 122 8.22 -2.88 -0.79
C ASP A 122 9.50 -2.34 -0.14
N SER A 123 9.85 -2.90 1.01
CA SER A 123 11.08 -2.60 1.75
C SER A 123 12.25 -3.51 1.38
N ASN A 124 12.03 -4.59 0.61
CA ASN A 124 13.06 -5.50 0.13
C ASN A 124 13.87 -4.90 -1.03
N ILE A 125 14.56 -3.80 -0.75
CA ILE A 125 15.28 -2.99 -1.72
C ILE A 125 16.79 -3.09 -1.49
N GLU A 126 17.55 -3.11 -2.57
CA GLU A 126 19.01 -3.09 -2.49
C GLU A 126 19.52 -1.80 -1.82
N GLY A 127 20.42 -1.97 -0.85
CA GLY A 127 20.93 -0.90 0.00
C GLY A 127 20.25 -0.80 1.37
N ASN A 128 19.13 -1.49 1.60
CA ASN A 128 18.60 -1.71 2.94
C ASN A 128 19.39 -2.82 3.67
N GLU A 129 19.59 -2.65 4.97
CA GLU A 129 20.12 -3.69 5.86
C GLU A 129 19.15 -4.89 5.91
N HIS A 130 19.65 -6.08 6.25
CA HIS A 130 18.85 -7.31 6.16
C HIS A 130 17.53 -7.25 6.95
N TRP A 131 17.54 -6.65 8.14
CA TRP A 131 16.32 -6.48 8.94
C TRP A 131 15.37 -5.42 8.37
N GLN A 132 15.88 -4.41 7.64
CA GLN A 132 15.07 -3.37 7.00
C GLN A 132 14.30 -3.89 5.80
N LYS A 133 14.77 -4.96 5.17
CA LYS A 133 14.09 -5.63 4.06
C LYS A 133 12.82 -6.36 4.50
N ASN A 134 12.69 -6.61 5.81
CA ASN A 134 11.69 -7.55 6.32
C ASN A 134 10.37 -6.92 6.77
N PHE A 135 10.20 -5.61 6.62
CA PHE A 135 9.01 -4.93 7.16
C PHE A 135 7.77 -5.07 6.27
N THR A 136 7.92 -5.44 5.01
CA THR A 136 6.79 -5.63 4.09
C THR A 136 6.42 -7.09 3.89
N HIS A 137 7.09 -8.04 4.54
CA HIS A 137 6.90 -9.47 4.23
C HIS A 137 5.56 -10.06 4.71
N ILE A 138 5.16 -9.74 5.95
CA ILE A 138 4.03 -10.38 6.64
C ILE A 138 2.96 -9.34 6.94
N LEU A 139 1.71 -9.67 6.61
CA LEU A 139 0.55 -8.88 6.97
C LEU A 139 0.23 -9.09 8.46
N TYR A 140 0.11 -7.98 9.20
CA TYR A 140 -0.19 -7.98 10.65
C TYR A 140 0.78 -8.78 11.52
N ASP A 141 2.08 -8.52 11.40
CA ASP A 141 3.05 -9.03 12.38
C ASP A 141 2.69 -8.52 13.79
N ALA A 142 2.67 -9.44 14.76
CA ALA A 142 2.26 -9.17 16.14
C ALA A 142 3.24 -8.25 16.90
N THR A 143 4.42 -7.97 16.34
CA THR A 143 5.46 -7.15 16.96
C THR A 143 5.12 -5.66 16.84
N PRO A 144 4.94 -4.92 17.95
CA PRO A 144 4.54 -3.51 17.91
C PRO A 144 5.48 -2.62 17.09
N PHE A 145 6.79 -2.89 17.14
CA PHE A 145 7.78 -2.15 16.36
C PHE A 145 7.60 -2.35 14.85
N GLN A 146 7.37 -3.59 14.42
CA GLN A 146 7.15 -3.87 12.99
C GLN A 146 5.88 -3.18 12.49
N ARG A 147 4.79 -3.27 13.27
CA ARG A 147 3.53 -2.62 12.92
C ARG A 147 3.69 -1.11 12.74
N VAL A 148 4.37 -0.42 13.66
CA VAL A 148 4.60 1.03 13.54
C VAL A 148 5.43 1.35 12.28
N VAL A 149 6.46 0.55 12.00
CA VAL A 149 7.28 0.74 10.79
C VAL A 149 6.46 0.50 9.51
N GLN A 150 5.60 -0.51 9.47
CA GLN A 150 4.67 -0.75 8.37
C GLN A 150 3.72 0.43 8.14
N GLU A 151 3.13 0.95 9.21
CA GLU A 151 2.23 2.12 9.15
C GLU A 151 2.99 3.38 8.68
N MET A 152 4.26 3.54 9.06
CA MET A 152 5.12 4.61 8.52
C MET A 152 5.44 4.42 7.03
N ILE A 153 5.75 3.20 6.60
CA ILE A 153 5.99 2.88 5.18
C ILE A 153 4.73 3.15 4.37
N LEU A 154 3.57 2.65 4.82
CA LEU A 154 2.28 2.86 4.16
C LEU A 154 1.94 4.35 4.06
N GLY A 155 2.00 5.08 5.18
CA GLY A 155 1.61 6.49 5.22
C GLY A 155 2.64 7.41 4.54
N GLN A 156 3.86 7.50 5.08
CA GLN A 156 4.88 8.43 4.59
C GLN A 156 5.47 7.95 3.26
N GLY A 157 5.79 6.65 3.16
CA GLY A 157 6.32 6.06 1.93
C GLY A 157 5.33 6.15 0.80
N GLY A 158 4.04 5.89 1.07
CA GLY A 158 2.98 6.00 0.06
C GLY A 158 2.82 7.41 -0.49
N ILE A 159 2.82 8.45 0.36
CA ILE A 159 2.74 9.84 -0.11
C ILE A 159 3.95 10.23 -0.95
N ARG A 160 5.16 9.90 -0.49
CA ARG A 160 6.39 10.17 -1.28
C ARG A 160 6.39 9.42 -2.59
N MET A 161 5.93 8.16 -2.61
CA MET A 161 5.86 7.34 -3.81
C MET A 161 4.85 7.92 -4.81
N LEU A 162 3.70 8.40 -4.34
CA LEU A 162 2.73 9.10 -5.20
C LEU A 162 3.34 10.33 -5.87
N GLU A 163 4.08 11.14 -5.12
CA GLU A 163 4.77 12.33 -5.67
C GLU A 163 5.84 11.95 -6.69
N GLU A 164 6.67 10.97 -6.34
CA GLU A 164 7.75 10.46 -7.18
C GLU A 164 7.23 9.84 -8.50
N LEU A 165 6.06 9.20 -8.46
CA LEU A 165 5.38 8.66 -9.64
C LEU A 165 4.62 9.73 -10.45
N GLY A 166 4.51 10.96 -9.93
CA GLY A 166 3.88 12.09 -10.62
C GLY A 166 2.38 12.27 -10.35
N PHE A 167 1.80 11.64 -9.32
CA PHE A 167 0.41 11.87 -8.91
C PHE A 167 0.24 13.21 -8.18
N SER A 168 0.30 14.31 -8.94
CA SER A 168 0.21 15.68 -8.44
C SER A 168 -1.23 16.17 -8.23
N GLY A 169 -2.21 15.52 -8.84
CA GLY A 169 -3.63 15.90 -8.84
C GLY A 169 -4.45 15.46 -7.63
N ILE A 170 -3.84 14.82 -6.61
CA ILE A 170 -4.58 14.26 -5.47
C ILE A 170 -5.20 15.37 -4.61
N GLU A 171 -6.52 15.32 -4.49
CA GLU A 171 -7.35 16.21 -3.70
C GLU A 171 -7.74 15.57 -2.37
N THR A 172 -7.96 14.25 -2.36
CA THR A 172 -8.40 13.48 -1.18
C THR A 172 -7.48 12.30 -0.91
N TYR A 173 -7.06 12.15 0.35
CA TYR A 173 -6.31 11.02 0.89
C TYR A 173 -7.25 10.25 1.82
N HIS A 174 -7.84 9.17 1.31
CA HIS A 174 -8.70 8.29 2.09
C HIS A 174 -7.83 7.26 2.82
N MET A 175 -7.87 7.26 4.15
CA MET A 175 -7.13 6.35 5.01
C MET A 175 -8.09 5.30 5.55
N ASN A 176 -7.99 4.07 5.05
CA ASN A 176 -8.78 2.96 5.56
C ASN A 176 -8.26 2.58 6.95
N GLU A 177 -8.98 3.03 7.98
CA GLU A 177 -8.57 3.00 9.39
C GLU A 177 -7.31 3.82 9.70
N GLY A 178 -6.85 3.77 10.96
CA GLY A 178 -5.67 4.51 11.44
C GLY A 178 -4.31 4.06 10.88
N HIS A 179 -4.27 3.05 9.99
CA HIS A 179 -3.04 2.42 9.52
C HIS A 179 -2.15 3.32 8.67
N ALA A 180 -2.73 4.29 7.97
CA ALA A 180 -1.98 5.25 7.14
C ALA A 180 -1.77 6.60 7.85
N ALA A 181 -2.08 6.71 9.15
CA ALA A 181 -2.08 7.98 9.88
C ALA A 181 -0.73 8.71 9.89
N PHE A 182 0.39 7.98 9.77
CA PHE A 182 1.71 8.60 9.65
C PHE A 182 1.87 9.46 8.38
N GLY A 183 1.04 9.22 7.36
CA GLY A 183 0.98 10.03 6.16
C GLY A 183 0.55 11.47 6.44
N VAL A 184 -0.24 11.71 7.50
CA VAL A 184 -0.66 13.07 7.90
C VAL A 184 0.56 13.97 8.18
N PHE A 185 1.64 13.43 8.76
CA PHE A 185 2.86 14.22 9.01
C PHE A 185 3.60 14.57 7.72
N GLU A 186 3.57 13.68 6.73
CA GLU A 186 4.14 13.95 5.41
C GLU A 186 3.31 15.02 4.70
N LEU A 187 1.98 14.95 4.76
CA LEU A 187 1.08 15.99 4.23
C LEU A 187 1.25 17.33 4.93
N LEU A 188 1.41 17.35 6.26
CA LEU A 188 1.72 18.59 6.99
C LEU A 188 3.00 19.24 6.48
N THR A 189 4.03 18.44 6.18
CA THR A 189 5.27 18.96 5.60
C THR A 189 5.02 19.49 4.18
N LYS A 190 4.32 18.72 3.34
CA LYS A 190 3.93 19.09 1.97
C LYS A 190 3.16 20.41 1.90
N PHE A 191 2.23 20.64 2.82
CA PHE A 191 1.38 21.83 2.89
C PHE A 191 1.92 22.89 3.86
N ASN A 192 3.24 22.94 4.09
CA ASN A 192 3.92 23.97 4.87
C ASN A 192 3.32 24.20 6.28
N GLY A 193 2.87 23.14 6.94
CA GLY A 193 2.28 23.16 8.27
C GLY A 193 0.83 23.62 8.33
N ASN A 194 0.15 23.78 7.20
CA ASN A 194 -1.26 24.19 7.16
C ASN A 194 -2.18 23.04 7.59
N LEU A 195 -2.49 22.98 8.89
CA LEU A 195 -3.33 21.94 9.49
C LEU A 195 -4.75 21.88 8.90
N GLU A 196 -5.35 23.03 8.61
CA GLU A 196 -6.72 23.08 8.07
C GLU A 196 -6.78 22.55 6.64
N GLU A 197 -5.73 22.77 5.85
CA GLU A 197 -5.61 22.17 4.51
C GLU A 197 -5.47 20.65 4.60
N VAL A 198 -4.63 20.14 5.50
CA VAL A 198 -4.45 18.69 5.68
C VAL A 198 -5.75 18.02 6.14
N LYS A 199 -6.46 18.61 7.11
CA LYS A 199 -7.75 18.08 7.59
C LYS A 199 -8.80 17.99 6.50
N LYS A 200 -8.86 18.96 5.58
CA LYS A 200 -9.82 18.95 4.47
C LYS A 200 -9.55 17.82 3.46
N ARG A 201 -8.30 17.38 3.37
CA ARG A 201 -7.85 16.38 2.41
C ARG A 201 -7.84 14.97 2.95
N CYS A 202 -7.80 14.78 4.26
CA CYS A 202 -7.77 13.44 4.87
C CYS A 202 -9.19 12.99 5.24
N ILE A 203 -9.56 11.78 4.82
CA ILE A 203 -10.81 11.11 5.18
C ILE A 203 -10.47 9.77 5.81
#